data_AF-A0AA37Q390-F1
#
_entry.id   AF-A0AA37Q390-F1
#
_cell.length_a   1.000
_cell.length_b   1.000
_cell.length_c   1.000
_cell.angle_alpha   90.00
_cell.angle_beta   90.00
_cell.angle_gamma   90.00
#
_symmetry.space_group_name_H-M   'P 1'
#
loop_
_entity.id
_entity.type
_entity.pdbx_description
1 polymer ?
#
loop_
_entity_poly.entity_id
_entity_poly.type
_entity_poly.pdbx_seq_one_letter_code
_entity_poly.pdbx_strand_id
1 'polypeptide(L)'
;MESIQQQTDVPPERPESRDVASPYLAAVHRAWRDVCTTTEPRSDTLRLALHALARDARARGLGVQSLLKLLDQLTKPRSPADAATPGFDRVREWAGTEVIRAYYGGR
;
A
#
# COMPACT_ATOMS: atom_id res chain seq x y z
N MET A 1 -48.86 -13.14 -29.69
CA MET A 1 -47.97 -12.04 -29.25
C MET A 1 -47.38 -12.47 -27.93
N GLU A 2 -46.23 -13.13 -27.96
CA GLU A 2 -45.50 -13.57 -26.77
C GLU A 2 -44.18 -12.83 -26.74
N SER A 3 -44.01 -11.92 -25.78
CA SER A 3 -42.75 -11.23 -25.52
C SER A 3 -42.17 -11.78 -24.23
N ILE A 4 -41.25 -12.74 -24.37
CA ILE A 4 -40.43 -13.27 -23.29
C ILE A 4 -39.37 -12.21 -22.98
N GLN A 5 -39.57 -11.43 -21.92
CA GLN A 5 -38.53 -10.53 -21.43
C GLN A 5 -37.50 -11.36 -20.67
N GLN A 6 -36.31 -11.39 -21.25
CA GLN A 6 -35.11 -12.06 -20.77
C GLN A 6 -34.70 -11.51 -19.40
N GLN A 7 -34.69 -12.38 -18.39
CA GLN A 7 -33.93 -12.16 -17.16
C GLN A 7 -32.48 -11.94 -17.53
N THR A 8 -32.00 -10.71 -17.36
CA THR A 8 -30.57 -10.41 -17.44
C THR A 8 -29.96 -10.90 -16.14
N ASP A 9 -29.24 -12.02 -16.23
CA ASP A 9 -28.33 -12.54 -15.21
C ASP A 9 -27.26 -11.48 -14.94
N VAL A 10 -27.46 -10.68 -13.88
CA VAL A 10 -26.45 -9.75 -13.38
C VAL A 10 -25.52 -10.57 -12.49
N PRO A 11 -24.22 -10.73 -12.82
CA PRO A 11 -23.29 -11.42 -11.93
C PRO A 11 -23.19 -10.64 -10.61
N PRO A 12 -23.12 -11.32 -9.45
CA PRO A 12 -23.09 -10.65 -8.16
C PRO A 12 -21.89 -9.72 -8.08
N GLU A 13 -22.18 -8.45 -7.81
CA GLU A 13 -21.21 -7.39 -7.61
C GLU A 13 -20.12 -7.84 -6.64
N ARG A 14 -18.85 -7.81 -7.07
CA ARG A 14 -17.71 -8.05 -6.19
C ARG A 14 -17.78 -7.05 -5.03
N PRO A 15 -17.90 -7.49 -3.77
CA PRO A 15 -17.83 -6.58 -2.64
C PRO A 15 -16.36 -6.32 -2.34
N GLU A 16 -15.66 -5.57 -3.20
CA GLU A 16 -14.23 -5.28 -3.02
C GLU A 16 -13.94 -3.78 -2.96
N SER A 17 -14.91 -3.00 -2.47
CA SER A 17 -14.63 -1.75 -1.74
C SER A 17 -14.57 -2.05 -0.24
N ARG A 18 -13.93 -3.17 0.13
CA ARG A 18 -13.68 -3.48 1.53
C ARG A 18 -12.57 -2.54 1.98
N ASP A 19 -12.99 -1.40 2.51
CA ASP A 19 -12.21 -0.42 3.28
C ASP A 19 -10.90 -1.08 3.75
N VAL A 20 -9.82 -0.83 3.01
CA VAL A 20 -8.52 -1.44 3.28
C VAL A 20 -7.91 -0.68 4.44
N ALA A 21 -8.59 -0.61 5.59
CA ALA A 21 -8.02 -0.19 6.85
C ALA A 21 -7.19 -1.37 7.40
N SER A 22 -6.12 -1.72 6.70
CA SER A 22 -5.17 -2.71 7.20
C SER A 22 -4.41 -2.07 8.37
N PRO A 23 -4.30 -2.72 9.55
CA PRO A 23 -3.53 -2.18 10.68
C PRO A 23 -2.08 -1.89 10.29
N TYR A 24 -1.58 -2.57 9.25
CA TYR A 24 -0.25 -2.38 8.71
C TYR A 24 -0.08 -1.07 7.91
N LEU A 25 -1.15 -0.49 7.36
CA LEU A 25 -1.06 0.86 6.75
C LEU A 25 -0.78 1.93 7.79
N ALA A 26 -1.44 1.85 8.95
CA ALA A 26 -1.18 2.75 10.07
C ALA A 26 0.25 2.57 10.61
N ALA A 27 0.72 1.32 10.70
CA ALA A 27 2.10 1.02 11.09
C ALA A 27 3.13 1.59 10.08
N VAL A 28 2.89 1.41 8.78
CA VAL A 28 3.74 1.99 7.71
C VAL A 28 3.75 3.50 7.79
N HIS A 29 2.59 4.16 7.95
CA HIS A 29 2.53 5.62 8.05
C HIS A 29 3.26 6.15 9.30
N ARG A 30 3.15 5.47 10.43
CA ARG A 30 3.89 5.83 11.66
C ARG A 30 5.39 5.67 11.48
N ALA A 31 5.84 4.51 10.98
CA ALA A 31 7.26 4.23 10.75
C ALA A 31 7.86 5.15 9.69
N TRP A 32 7.09 5.50 8.65
CA TRP A 32 7.47 6.46 7.64
C TRP A 32 7.75 7.84 8.25
N ARG A 33 6.85 8.34 9.10
CA ARG A 33 7.05 9.63 9.78
C ARG A 33 8.29 9.64 10.66
N ASP A 34 8.51 8.55 11.40
CA ASP A 34 9.70 8.40 12.25
C ASP A 34 10.99 8.48 11.42
N VAL A 35 11.03 7.75 10.29
CA VAL A 35 12.15 7.80 9.34
C VAL A 35 12.37 9.20 8.74
N CYS A 36 11.29 9.91 8.40
CA CYS A 36 11.42 11.29 7.91
C CYS A 36 12.03 12.23 8.96
N THR A 37 11.83 11.95 10.26
CA THR A 37 12.42 12.76 11.34
C THR A 37 13.87 12.40 11.66
N THR A 38 14.27 11.14 11.45
CA THR A 38 15.63 10.66 11.75
C THR A 38 16.56 10.63 10.54
N THR A 39 16.04 10.92 9.34
CA THR A 39 16.74 10.83 8.05
C THR A 39 17.43 9.49 7.81
N GLU A 40 16.96 8.42 8.46
CA GLU A 40 17.56 7.09 8.37
C GLU A 40 16.83 6.23 7.32
N PRO A 41 17.39 6.07 6.10
CA PRO A 41 16.67 5.48 4.98
C PRO A 41 16.40 3.97 5.12
N ARG A 42 16.96 3.31 6.15
CA ARG A 42 16.91 1.85 6.33
C ARG A 42 16.39 1.44 7.70
N SER A 43 15.30 2.05 8.14
CA SER A 43 14.66 1.66 9.40
C SER A 43 14.10 0.23 9.35
N ASP A 44 14.52 -0.61 10.30
CA ASP A 44 13.97 -1.95 10.50
C ASP A 44 12.47 -1.92 10.79
N THR A 45 11.99 -0.91 11.51
CA THR A 45 10.57 -0.73 11.82
C THR A 45 9.76 -0.49 10.55
N LEU A 46 10.25 0.38 9.65
CA LEU A 46 9.60 0.62 8.37
C LEU A 46 9.64 -0.64 7.50
N ARG A 47 10.77 -1.35 7.45
CA ARG A 47 10.90 -2.62 6.72
C ARG A 47 9.86 -3.65 7.19
N LEU A 48 9.76 -3.89 8.49
CA LEU A 48 8.81 -4.86 9.05
C LEU A 48 7.36 -4.48 8.74
N ALA A 49 7.01 -3.19 8.84
CA ALA A 49 5.67 -2.71 8.52
C ALA A 49 5.34 -2.91 7.03
N LEU A 50 6.28 -2.61 6.13
CA LEU A 50 6.12 -2.81 4.68
C LEU A 50 5.97 -4.29 4.34
N HIS A 51 6.73 -5.17 4.99
CA HIS A 51 6.63 -6.62 4.78
C HIS A 51 5.29 -7.19 5.26
N ALA A 52 4.83 -6.77 6.45
CA ALA A 52 3.54 -7.16 6.98
C ALA A 52 2.38 -6.66 6.09
N LEU A 53 2.48 -5.42 5.61
CA LEU A 53 1.53 -4.84 4.69
C LEU A 53 1.49 -5.60 3.35
N ALA A 54 2.65 -5.94 2.78
CA ALA A 54 2.73 -6.70 1.53
C ALA A 54 2.15 -8.11 1.66
N ARG A 55 2.40 -8.78 2.80
CA ARG A 55 1.83 -10.11 3.08
C ARG A 55 0.32 -10.06 3.26
N ASP A 56 -0.19 -9.08 4.00
CA ASP A 56 -1.63 -8.86 4.18
C ASP A 56 -2.32 -8.50 2.86
N ALA A 57 -1.70 -7.63 2.05
CA ALA A 57 -2.19 -7.29 0.72
C ALA A 57 -2.29 -8.54 -0.17
N ARG A 58 -1.24 -9.36 -0.22
CA ARG A 58 -1.24 -10.63 -0.97
C ARG A 58 -2.30 -11.60 -0.45
N ALA A 59 -2.45 -11.75 0.86
CA ALA A 59 -3.47 -12.62 1.47
C ALA A 59 -4.91 -12.17 1.14
N ARG A 60 -5.10 -10.87 0.92
CA ARG A 60 -6.38 -10.26 0.50
C ARG A 60 -6.57 -10.19 -1.02
N GLY A 61 -5.62 -10.71 -1.82
CA GLY A 61 -5.69 -10.63 -3.28
C GLY A 61 -5.42 -9.24 -3.88
N LEU A 62 -4.93 -8.29 -3.08
CA LEU A 62 -4.54 -6.96 -3.56
C LEU A 62 -3.25 -7.05 -4.40
N GLY A 63 -3.33 -6.68 -5.67
CA GLY A 63 -2.18 -6.65 -6.56
C GLY A 63 -1.09 -5.65 -6.11
N VAL A 64 0.17 -5.96 -6.44
CA VAL A 64 1.33 -5.11 -6.11
C VAL A 64 1.19 -3.67 -6.63
N GLN A 65 0.51 -3.46 -7.76
CA GLN A 65 0.28 -2.12 -8.30
C GLN A 65 -0.63 -1.29 -7.39
N SER A 66 -1.70 -1.89 -6.85
CA SER A 66 -2.59 -1.23 -5.90
C SER A 66 -1.87 -0.94 -4.59
N LEU A 67 -1.03 -1.87 -4.15
CA LEU A 67 -0.20 -1.70 -2.97
C LEU A 67 0.81 -0.55 -3.10
N LEU A 68 1.47 -0.43 -4.25
CA LEU A 68 2.38 0.68 -4.55
C LEU A 68 1.63 2.02 -4.61
N LYS A 69 0.43 2.05 -5.16
CA LYS A 69 -0.42 3.27 -5.14
C LYS A 69 -0.83 3.67 -3.71
N LEU A 70 -1.15 2.69 -2.85
CA LEU A 70 -1.44 2.97 -1.44
C LEU A 70 -0.21 3.49 -0.70
N LEU A 71 0.96 2.88 -0.94
CA LEU A 71 2.23 3.35 -0.39
C LEU A 71 2.53 4.77 -0.86
N ASP A 72 2.33 5.06 -2.15
CA ASP A 72 2.51 6.40 -2.73
C ASP A 72 1.64 7.45 -2.03
N GLN A 73 0.36 7.15 -1.83
CA GLN A 73 -0.56 8.06 -1.14
C GLN A 73 -0.17 8.29 0.33
N LEU A 74 0.32 7.26 1.02
CA LEU A 74 0.76 7.36 2.40
C LEU A 74 2.09 8.12 2.56
N THR A 75 2.97 7.99 1.58
CA THR A 75 4.30 8.59 1.56
C THR A 75 4.33 9.93 0.83
N LYS A 76 3.19 10.45 0.37
CA LYS A 76 3.13 11.74 -0.31
C LYS A 76 3.48 12.87 0.66
N PRO A 77 4.40 13.79 0.30
CA PRO A 77 4.73 14.93 1.15
C PRO A 77 3.48 15.80 1.34
N ARG A 78 3.20 16.18 2.59
CA ARG A 78 2.02 17.01 2.93
C ARG A 78 2.34 18.49 2.84
N SER A 79 3.62 18.83 2.91
CA SER A 79 4.15 20.18 2.77
C SER A 79 5.35 20.20 1.82
N PRO A 80 5.60 21.30 1.09
CA PRO A 80 6.85 21.49 0.37
C PRO A 80 8.09 21.40 1.28
N ALA A 81 7.96 21.67 2.58
CA ALA A 81 9.04 21.45 3.55
C ALA A 81 9.36 19.97 3.76
N ASP A 82 8.35 19.08 3.74
CA ASP A 82 8.55 17.63 3.82
C ASP A 82 9.30 17.13 2.57
N ALA A 83 8.91 17.63 1.39
CA ALA A 83 9.53 17.28 0.12
C ALA A 83 10.98 17.76 0.02
N ALA A 84 11.34 18.85 0.71
CA ALA A 84 12.69 19.37 0.77
C ALA A 84 13.60 18.62 1.77
N THR A 85 13.07 17.65 2.53
CA THR A 85 13.85 16.88 3.50
C THR A 85 14.87 16.00 2.77
N PRO A 86 16.18 16.16 3.05
CA PRO A 86 17.22 15.33 2.42
C PRO A 86 16.98 13.86 2.73
N GLY A 87 16.85 13.03 1.69
CA GLY A 87 16.64 11.59 1.84
C GLY A 87 15.19 11.13 1.74
N PHE A 88 14.22 12.04 1.64
CA PHE A 88 12.80 11.69 1.43
C PHE A 88 12.61 10.78 0.21
N ASP A 89 13.16 11.18 -0.95
CA ASP A 89 13.08 10.38 -2.18
C ASP A 89 13.80 9.03 -2.05
N ARG A 90 14.95 9.01 -1.35
CA ARG A 90 15.69 7.76 -1.09
C ARG A 90 14.89 6.80 -0.21
N VAL A 91 14.22 7.29 0.82
CA VAL A 91 13.38 6.46 1.69
C VAL A 91 12.19 5.93 0.91
N ARG A 92 11.59 6.74 0.04
CA ARG A 92 10.45 6.34 -0.80
C ARG A 92 10.83 5.27 -1.81
N GLU A 93 11.95 5.45 -2.50
CA GLU A 93 12.50 4.48 -3.45
C GLU A 93 12.83 3.15 -2.76
N TRP A 94 13.50 3.22 -1.61
CA TRP A 94 13.82 2.04 -0.81
C TRP A 94 12.55 1.33 -0.31
N ALA A 95 11.56 2.07 0.20
CA ALA A 95 10.30 1.51 0.68
C ALA A 95 9.53 0.79 -0.44
N GLY A 96 9.50 1.36 -1.65
CA GLY A 96 8.91 0.72 -2.82
C GLY A 96 9.62 -0.59 -3.18
N THR A 97 10.95 -0.59 -3.13
CA THR A 97 11.77 -1.78 -3.39
C THR A 97 11.49 -2.89 -2.37
N GLU A 98 11.44 -2.56 -1.08
CA GLU A 98 11.16 -3.52 -0.01
C GLU A 98 9.74 -4.09 -0.10
N VAL A 99 8.74 -3.27 -0.46
CA VAL A 99 7.37 -3.75 -0.68
C VAL A 99 7.28 -4.76 -1.81
N ILE A 100 7.91 -4.46 -2.96
CA ILE A 100 7.93 -5.38 -4.11
C ILE A 100 8.62 -6.69 -3.71
N ARG A 101 9.77 -6.57 -3.03
CA ARG A 101 10.53 -7.73 -2.55
C ARG A 101 9.71 -8.57 -1.58
N ALA A 102 9.00 -7.96 -0.63
CA ALA A 102 8.17 -8.68 0.34
C ALA A 102 6.96 -9.33 -0.31
N TYR A 103 6.33 -8.65 -1.28
CA TYR A 103 5.16 -9.14 -1.98
C TYR A 103 5.45 -10.44 -2.76
N TYR A 104 6.56 -10.46 -3.51
CA TYR A 104 6.96 -11.62 -4.33
C TYR A 104 7.90 -12.60 -3.60
N GLY A 105 8.66 -12.13 -2.63
CA GLY A 105 9.71 -12.88 -1.93
C GLY A 105 9.25 -13.68 -0.73
N GLY A 106 7.97 -13.62 -0.36
CA GLY A 106 7.38 -14.50 0.66
C GLY A 106 7.42 -15.96 0.23
N ARG A 107 8.51 -16.66 0.56
CA ARG A 107 8.64 -18.11 0.65
C ARG A 107 8.99 -18.48 2.09
#